data_AF-A0A2A5CI99-F1
#
_entry.id   AF-A0A2A5CI99-F1
#
_cell.length_a   1.000
_cell.length_b   1.000
_cell.length_c   1.000
_cell.angle_alpha   90.00
_cell.angle_beta   90.00
_cell.angle_gamma   90.00
#
_symmetry.space_group_name_H-M   'P 1'
#
loop_
_entity.id
_entity.type
_entity.pdbx_description
1 polymer ?
#
loop_
_entity_poly.entity_id
_entity_poly.type
_entity_poly.pdbx_seq_one_letter_code
_entity_poly.pdbx_strand_id
1 'polypeptide(L)'
;MSSLKRNFAALISSLVLLMLALFVLSVVLANSADAAESQDFPVPVSVNALMVTMIDHSAHYIWDYAALEDMMLEEEWLAVEYYSIQLAAAGPLMTLGGTGEFDNAWAISPQWLSYSMDMSNAAMKALNAARLQDKFLLETAGDELLDACLACHRAFKPEIPSEGVIHDPLYDQLYHLFQREGAL
;
A
#
# COMPACT_ATOMS: atom_id res chain seq x y z
N MET A 1 -57.05 4.35 -44.15
CA MET A 1 -56.21 5.53 -43.83
C MET A 1 -56.23 5.95 -42.36
N SER A 2 -57.33 5.80 -41.60
CA SER A 2 -57.38 6.21 -40.17
C SER A 2 -56.52 5.36 -39.22
N SER A 3 -56.52 4.03 -39.38
CA SER A 3 -55.74 3.10 -38.53
C SER A 3 -54.22 3.28 -38.69
N LEU A 4 -53.74 3.50 -39.92
CA LEU A 4 -52.30 3.69 -40.20
C LEU A 4 -51.73 4.95 -39.53
N LYS A 5 -52.50 6.05 -39.49
CA LYS A 5 -52.11 7.30 -38.81
C LYS A 5 -52.06 7.14 -37.29
N ARG A 6 -52.99 6.36 -36.71
CA ARG A 6 -53.00 6.05 -35.27
C ARG A 6 -51.81 5.19 -34.86
N ASN A 7 -51.47 4.18 -35.66
CA ASN A 7 -50.32 3.31 -35.39
C ASN A 7 -49.00 4.07 -35.53
N PHE A 8 -48.90 4.99 -36.49
CA PHE A 8 -47.72 5.83 -36.67
C PHE A 8 -47.53 6.82 -35.51
N ALA A 9 -48.61 7.44 -35.02
CA ALA A 9 -48.56 8.32 -33.85
C ALA A 9 -48.20 7.55 -32.56
N ALA A 10 -48.71 6.33 -32.38
CA ALA A 10 -48.36 5.48 -31.25
C ALA A 10 -46.87 5.07 -31.27
N LEU A 11 -46.33 4.75 -32.46
CA LEU A 11 -44.92 4.40 -32.62
C LEU A 11 -43.99 5.57 -32.29
N ILE A 12 -44.34 6.78 -32.74
CA ILE A 12 -43.58 8.00 -32.43
C ILE A 12 -43.61 8.30 -30.93
N SER A 13 -44.78 8.22 -30.29
CA SER A 13 -44.88 8.41 -28.83
C SER A 13 -44.06 7.40 -28.05
N SER A 14 -44.07 6.12 -28.43
CA SER A 14 -43.23 5.10 -27.79
C SER A 14 -41.73 5.35 -27.99
N LEU A 15 -41.32 5.82 -29.17
CA LEU A 15 -39.91 6.15 -29.45
C LEU A 15 -39.44 7.36 -28.63
N VAL A 16 -40.28 8.38 -28.51
CA VAL A 16 -40.00 9.59 -27.70
C VAL A 16 -39.91 9.24 -26.22
N LEU A 17 -40.83 8.41 -25.69
CA LEU A 17 -40.79 7.93 -24.31
C LEU A 17 -39.53 7.10 -24.02
N LEU A 18 -39.12 6.24 -24.95
CA LEU A 18 -37.90 5.44 -24.81
C LEU A 18 -36.64 6.31 -24.82
N MET A 19 -36.57 7.32 -25.71
CA MET A 19 -35.44 8.26 -25.72
C MET A 19 -35.39 9.13 -24.46
N LEU A 20 -36.54 9.56 -23.93
CA LEU A 20 -36.60 10.26 -22.65
C LEU A 20 -36.10 9.39 -21.50
N ALA A 21 -36.51 8.13 -21.45
CA ALA A 21 -36.09 7.18 -20.42
C ALA A 21 -34.57 6.92 -20.48
N LEU A 22 -34.02 6.76 -21.68
CA LEU A 22 -32.56 6.59 -21.88
C LEU A 22 -31.77 7.84 -21.49
N PHE A 23 -32.30 9.04 -21.78
CA PHE A 23 -31.67 10.30 -21.38
C PHE A 23 -31.67 10.47 -19.85
N VAL A 24 -32.79 10.20 -19.19
CA VAL A 24 -32.89 10.25 -17.72
C VAL A 24 -31.94 9.22 -17.07
N LEU A 25 -31.86 8.00 -17.61
CA LEU A 25 -30.94 6.97 -17.11
C LEU A 25 -29.48 7.40 -17.27
N SER A 26 -29.11 8.02 -18.40
CA SER A 26 -27.76 8.55 -18.62
C SER A 26 -27.39 9.67 -17.65
N VAL A 27 -28.33 10.55 -17.30
CA VAL A 27 -28.10 11.63 -16.33
C VAL A 27 -27.95 11.08 -14.91
N VAL A 28 -28.76 10.09 -14.52
CA VAL A 28 -28.66 9.45 -13.19
C VAL A 28 -27.33 8.69 -13.03
N LEU A 29 -26.89 7.98 -14.07
CA LEU A 29 -25.59 7.29 -14.06
C LEU A 29 -24.42 8.28 -13.99
N ALA A 30 -24.50 9.41 -14.70
CA ALA A 30 -23.47 10.45 -14.64
C ALA A 30 -23.39 11.12 -13.26
N ASN A 31 -24.53 11.37 -12.61
CA ASN A 31 -24.59 12.03 -11.30
C ASN A 31 -24.21 11.12 -10.11
N SER A 32 -24.08 9.81 -10.35
CA SER A 32 -23.65 8.83 -9.34
C SER A 32 -22.12 8.65 -9.32
N ALA A 33 -21.42 9.09 -10.36
CA ALA A 33 -19.97 8.97 -10.47
C ALA A 33 -19.21 10.07 -9.68
N ASP A 34 -19.89 11.14 -9.28
CA ASP A 34 -19.27 12.38 -8.76
C ASP A 34 -19.47 12.57 -7.24
N ALA A 35 -20.02 11.58 -6.54
CA ALA A 35 -20.34 11.65 -5.10
C ALA A 35 -19.52 10.69 -4.23
N ALA A 36 -18.27 10.42 -4.63
CA ALA A 36 -17.27 9.99 -3.65
C ALA A 36 -16.72 11.25 -2.97
N GLU A 37 -17.43 11.74 -1.97
CA GLU A 37 -16.89 12.73 -1.04
C GLU A 37 -15.58 12.14 -0.49
N SER A 38 -14.45 12.80 -0.73
CA SER A 38 -13.16 12.36 -0.21
C SER A 38 -13.22 12.46 1.31
N GLN A 39 -13.59 11.38 1.99
CA GLN A 39 -13.43 11.29 3.43
C GLN A 39 -11.94 11.46 3.71
N ASP A 40 -11.62 12.57 4.39
CA ASP A 40 -10.28 12.85 4.84
C ASP A 40 -9.96 11.88 5.98
N PHE A 41 -8.98 11.00 5.76
CA PHE A 41 -8.49 10.04 6.75
C PHE A 41 -7.10 10.52 7.21
N PRO A 42 -7.03 11.52 8.11
CA PRO A 42 -5.75 12.10 8.47
C PRO A 42 -4.90 11.08 9.21
N VAL A 43 -3.68 10.85 8.71
CA VAL A 43 -2.65 10.12 9.44
C VAL A 43 -2.15 11.03 10.56
N PRO A 44 -2.28 10.65 11.86
CA PRO A 44 -2.06 11.56 12.99
C PRO A 44 -0.57 11.74 13.36
N VAL A 45 0.35 11.31 12.49
CA VAL A 45 1.80 11.35 12.66
C VAL A 45 2.47 11.73 11.34
N SER A 46 3.75 12.09 11.37
CA SER A 46 4.47 12.34 10.13
C SER A 46 4.81 11.04 9.42
N VAL A 47 4.95 11.12 8.10
CA VAL A 47 5.48 10.04 7.28
C VAL A 47 6.87 9.65 7.75
N ASN A 48 7.70 10.59 8.20
CA ASN A 48 9.00 10.27 8.78
C ASN A 48 8.89 9.42 10.06
N ALA A 49 7.90 9.69 10.92
CA ALA A 49 7.66 8.89 12.11
C ALA A 49 7.21 7.46 11.75
N LEU A 50 6.33 7.29 10.76
CA LEU A 50 5.97 5.97 10.23
C LEU A 50 7.18 5.26 9.60
N MET A 51 7.99 6.02 8.84
CA MET A 51 9.17 5.51 8.17
C MET A 51 10.13 4.88 9.16
N VAL A 52 10.45 5.60 10.23
CA VAL A 52 11.44 5.13 11.22
C VAL A 52 10.88 4.05 12.15
N THR A 53 9.63 4.16 12.61
CA THR A 53 9.14 3.31 13.71
C THR A 53 8.42 2.05 13.25
N MET A 54 7.97 2.00 11.98
CA MET A 54 7.22 0.87 11.43
C MET A 54 7.88 0.32 10.17
N ILE A 55 8.18 1.18 9.19
CA ILE A 55 8.65 0.74 7.86
C ILE A 55 10.09 0.21 7.94
N ASP A 56 11.01 1.04 8.41
CA ASP A 56 12.43 0.71 8.59
C ASP A 56 12.58 -0.51 9.49
N HIS A 57 11.86 -0.52 10.61
CA HIS A 57 11.82 -1.63 11.55
C HIS A 57 11.36 -2.94 10.90
N SER A 58 10.25 -2.94 10.17
CA SER A 58 9.73 -4.14 9.52
C SER A 58 10.63 -4.62 8.39
N ALA A 59 11.23 -3.70 7.63
CA ALA A 59 12.15 -4.02 6.55
C ALA A 59 13.43 -4.69 7.07
N HIS A 60 13.99 -4.18 8.17
CA HIS A 60 15.17 -4.78 8.80
C HIS A 60 14.95 -6.24 9.18
N TYR A 61 13.81 -6.62 9.78
CA TYR A 61 13.56 -8.03 10.08
C TYR A 61 13.43 -8.91 8.83
N ILE A 62 12.81 -8.40 7.76
CA ILE A 62 12.75 -9.14 6.50
C ILE A 62 14.15 -9.41 5.99
N TRP A 63 15.04 -8.40 5.99
CA TRP A 63 16.42 -8.55 5.53
C TRP A 63 17.29 -9.40 6.46
N ASP A 64 17.19 -9.22 7.78
CA ASP A 64 17.98 -9.97 8.76
C ASP A 64 17.67 -11.47 8.68
N TYR A 65 16.38 -11.84 8.59
CA TYR A 65 15.99 -13.23 8.42
C TYR A 65 16.35 -13.78 7.04
N ALA A 66 16.23 -12.97 5.97
CA ALA A 66 16.70 -13.36 4.64
C ALA A 66 18.21 -13.66 4.64
N ALA A 67 18.99 -12.90 5.40
CA ALA A 67 20.45 -12.97 5.46
C ALA A 67 20.99 -14.08 6.38
N LEU A 68 20.14 -14.76 7.17
CA LEU A 68 20.58 -15.92 7.94
C LEU A 68 21.21 -16.95 7.01
N GLU A 69 22.31 -17.59 7.40
CA GLU A 69 22.91 -18.67 6.59
C GLU A 69 22.25 -20.03 6.91
N ASP A 70 21.82 -20.21 8.16
CA ASP A 70 21.20 -21.43 8.66
C ASP A 70 19.76 -21.63 8.15
N MET A 71 19.20 -22.82 8.39
CA MET A 71 17.78 -23.09 8.21
C MET A 71 16.97 -22.27 9.21
N MET A 72 15.94 -21.57 8.73
CA MET A 72 15.04 -20.79 9.57
C MET A 72 14.09 -21.68 10.38
N LEU A 73 13.88 -21.32 11.63
CA LEU A 73 12.90 -21.92 12.54
C LEU A 73 11.48 -21.43 12.24
N GLU A 74 10.48 -22.12 12.76
CA GLU A 74 9.06 -21.78 12.55
C GLU A 74 8.73 -20.38 13.10
N GLU A 75 9.26 -20.04 14.27
CA GLU A 75 9.13 -18.74 14.91
C GLU A 75 9.76 -17.60 14.10
N GLU A 76 10.82 -17.87 13.34
CA GLU A 76 11.48 -16.90 12.48
C GLU A 76 10.66 -16.66 11.21
N TRP A 77 10.08 -17.72 10.64
CA TRP A 77 9.10 -17.57 9.55
C TRP A 77 7.85 -16.78 9.99
N LEU A 78 7.36 -17.04 11.21
CA LEU A 78 6.25 -16.29 11.77
C LEU A 78 6.59 -14.81 11.95
N ALA A 79 7.81 -14.50 12.39
CA ALA A 79 8.28 -13.12 12.48
C ALA A 79 8.28 -12.44 11.11
N VAL A 80 8.83 -13.08 10.07
CA VAL A 80 8.80 -12.55 8.70
C VAL A 80 7.35 -12.32 8.23
N GLU A 81 6.41 -13.23 8.50
CA GLU A 81 5.00 -13.02 8.17
C GLU A 81 4.43 -11.76 8.85
N TYR A 82 4.66 -11.58 10.16
CA TYR A 82 4.12 -10.43 10.90
C TYR A 82 4.72 -9.10 10.45
N TYR A 83 6.02 -9.03 10.23
CA TYR A 83 6.66 -7.79 9.74
C TYR A 83 6.32 -7.50 8.28
N SER A 84 6.15 -8.53 7.46
CA SER A 84 5.66 -8.36 6.08
C SER A 84 4.24 -7.80 6.03
N ILE A 85 3.34 -8.23 6.94
CA ILE A 85 1.98 -7.67 7.04
C ILE A 85 2.02 -6.19 7.41
N GLN A 86 2.84 -5.82 8.40
CA GLN A 86 2.98 -4.43 8.84
C GLN A 86 3.51 -3.55 7.70
N LEU A 87 4.57 -4.00 7.02
CA LEU A 87 5.18 -3.26 5.93
C LEU A 87 4.26 -3.15 4.71
N ALA A 88 3.55 -4.23 4.37
CA ALA A 88 2.58 -4.21 3.28
C ALA A 88 1.44 -3.20 3.51
N ALA A 89 0.98 -3.07 4.76
CA ALA A 89 -0.03 -2.08 5.12
C ALA A 89 0.52 -0.63 5.15
N ALA A 90 1.82 -0.46 5.39
CA ALA A 90 2.43 0.86 5.50
C ALA A 90 2.47 1.63 4.18
N GLY A 91 2.64 0.96 3.03
CA GLY A 91 2.64 1.64 1.73
C GLY A 91 1.36 2.43 1.43
N PRO A 92 0.15 1.83 1.51
CA PRO A 92 -1.10 2.58 1.43
C PRO A 92 -1.21 3.71 2.45
N LEU A 93 -0.74 3.52 3.69
CA LEU A 93 -0.76 4.59 4.70
C LEU A 93 0.10 5.79 4.28
N MET A 94 1.26 5.57 3.65
CA MET A 94 2.09 6.66 3.12
C MET A 94 1.39 7.48 2.04
N THR A 95 0.40 6.93 1.35
CA THR A 95 -0.36 7.65 0.29
C THR A 95 -1.37 8.65 0.84
N LEU A 96 -1.64 8.61 2.16
CA LEU A 96 -2.61 9.49 2.81
C LEU A 96 -1.99 10.81 3.30
N GLY A 97 -0.67 10.95 3.24
CA GLY A 97 0.05 12.10 3.82
C GLY A 97 0.28 11.95 5.31
N GLY A 98 0.36 13.08 6.02
CA GLY A 98 0.76 13.10 7.43
C GLY A 98 0.98 14.51 7.97
N THR A 99 1.56 14.58 9.17
CA THR A 99 1.78 15.83 9.89
C THR A 99 3.15 16.49 9.63
N GLY A 100 4.00 15.86 8.81
CA GLY A 100 5.30 16.40 8.41
C GLY A 100 5.17 17.54 7.39
N GLU A 101 6.23 18.34 7.25
CA GLU A 101 6.23 19.56 6.43
C GLU A 101 5.86 19.28 4.96
N PHE A 102 6.32 18.16 4.41
CA PHE A 102 6.16 17.80 3.00
C PHE A 102 5.19 16.64 2.76
N ASP A 103 4.68 15.99 3.79
CA ASP A 103 3.93 14.72 3.68
C ASP A 103 2.74 14.83 2.73
N ASN A 104 1.93 15.89 2.87
CA ASN A 104 0.75 16.11 2.04
C ASN A 104 1.11 16.49 0.59
N ALA A 105 2.26 17.13 0.39
CA ALA A 105 2.75 17.44 -0.95
C ALA A 105 3.30 16.19 -1.65
N TRP A 106 3.94 15.28 -0.91
CA TRP A 106 4.38 13.99 -1.42
C TRP A 106 3.21 13.06 -1.72
N ALA A 107 2.19 13.01 -0.86
CA ALA A 107 1.03 12.14 -1.01
C ALA A 107 0.28 12.31 -2.35
N ILE A 108 0.28 13.53 -2.92
CA ILE A 108 -0.34 13.80 -4.22
C ILE A 108 0.58 13.49 -5.42
N SER A 109 1.83 13.08 -5.19
CA SER A 109 2.78 12.74 -6.25
C SER A 109 2.53 11.33 -6.80
N PRO A 110 2.37 11.16 -8.12
CA PRO A 110 2.26 9.84 -8.73
C PRO A 110 3.50 8.95 -8.49
N GLN A 111 4.70 9.55 -8.41
CA GLN A 111 5.91 8.77 -8.14
C GLN A 111 5.93 8.27 -6.69
N TRP A 112 5.46 9.09 -5.74
CA TRP A 112 5.34 8.70 -4.33
C TRP A 112 4.40 7.51 -4.17
N LEU A 113 3.21 7.60 -4.79
CA LEU A 113 2.25 6.51 -4.81
C LEU A 113 2.88 5.24 -5.40
N SER A 114 3.56 5.35 -6.55
CA SER A 114 4.20 4.19 -7.19
C SER A 114 5.20 3.50 -6.25
N TYR A 115 6.16 4.24 -5.70
CA TYR A 115 7.19 3.64 -4.84
C TYR A 115 6.62 3.09 -3.52
N SER A 116 5.60 3.76 -2.96
CA SER A 116 4.89 3.25 -1.78
C SER A 116 4.22 1.91 -2.06
N MET A 117 3.64 1.75 -3.25
CA MET A 117 3.04 0.48 -3.67
C MET A 117 4.07 -0.58 -4.05
N ASP A 118 5.22 -0.21 -4.64
CA ASP A 118 6.32 -1.14 -4.92
C ASP A 118 6.86 -1.75 -3.62
N MET A 119 7.04 -0.93 -2.58
CA MET A 119 7.39 -1.40 -1.23
C MET A 119 6.34 -2.38 -0.68
N SER A 120 5.05 -2.04 -0.76
CA SER A 120 3.98 -2.94 -0.31
C SER A 120 3.94 -4.26 -1.09
N ASN A 121 4.21 -4.23 -2.39
CA ASN A 121 4.25 -5.42 -3.23
C ASN A 121 5.43 -6.33 -2.87
N ALA A 122 6.61 -5.77 -2.63
CA ALA A 122 7.77 -6.51 -2.15
C ALA A 122 7.51 -7.14 -0.77
N ALA A 123 6.87 -6.39 0.14
CA ALA A 123 6.45 -6.93 1.44
C ALA A 123 5.43 -8.07 1.30
N MET A 124 4.47 -7.96 0.38
CA MET A 124 3.54 -9.06 0.09
C MET A 124 4.24 -10.30 -0.49
N LYS A 125 5.33 -10.11 -1.25
CA LYS A 125 6.18 -11.22 -1.69
C LYS A 125 6.91 -11.87 -0.51
N ALA A 126 7.47 -11.08 0.41
CA ALA A 126 8.08 -11.60 1.64
C ALA A 126 7.06 -12.36 2.51
N LEU A 127 5.82 -11.87 2.62
CA LEU A 127 4.73 -12.59 3.28
C LEU A 127 4.45 -13.95 2.62
N ASN A 128 4.42 -14.01 1.29
CA ASN A 128 4.23 -15.26 0.58
C ASN A 128 5.43 -16.20 0.77
N ALA A 129 6.66 -15.67 0.79
CA ALA A 129 7.86 -16.42 1.09
C ALA A 129 7.78 -17.06 2.48
N ALA A 130 7.34 -16.32 3.49
CA ALA A 130 7.16 -16.85 4.84
C ALA A 130 6.15 -17.99 4.90
N ARG A 131 4.99 -17.83 4.26
CA ARG A 131 3.94 -18.86 4.22
C ARG A 131 4.36 -20.13 3.50
N LEU A 132 5.23 -20.00 2.50
CA LEU A 132 5.80 -21.12 1.75
C LEU A 132 7.09 -21.66 2.38
N GLN A 133 7.64 -20.95 3.38
CA GLN A 133 8.97 -21.17 3.94
C GLN A 133 10.05 -21.23 2.83
N ASP A 134 9.94 -20.34 1.84
CA ASP A 134 10.82 -20.25 0.68
C ASP A 134 11.85 -19.14 0.87
N LYS A 135 13.06 -19.54 1.24
CA LYS A 135 14.16 -18.61 1.52
C LYS A 135 14.64 -17.84 0.29
N PHE A 136 14.66 -18.48 -0.87
CA PHE A 136 15.05 -17.81 -2.11
C PHE A 136 14.04 -16.74 -2.51
N LEU A 137 12.74 -17.03 -2.31
CA LEU A 137 11.69 -16.04 -2.52
C LEU A 137 11.79 -14.88 -1.51
N LEU A 138 12.20 -15.16 -0.28
CA LEU A 138 12.43 -14.14 0.75
C LEU A 138 13.61 -13.23 0.38
N GLU A 139 14.73 -13.79 -0.04
CA GLU A 139 15.90 -13.04 -0.53
C GLU A 139 15.51 -12.13 -1.71
N THR A 140 14.79 -12.68 -2.69
CA THR A 140 14.29 -11.90 -3.84
C THR A 140 13.36 -10.76 -3.40
N ALA A 141 12.50 -10.99 -2.41
CA ALA A 141 11.65 -9.94 -1.86
C ALA A 141 12.47 -8.85 -1.16
N GLY A 142 13.55 -9.24 -0.47
CA GLY A 142 14.49 -8.32 0.16
C GLY A 142 15.18 -7.40 -0.85
N ASP A 143 15.64 -7.94 -1.98
CA ASP A 143 16.26 -7.14 -3.06
C ASP A 143 15.27 -6.12 -3.65
N GLU A 144 14.04 -6.57 -3.96
CA GLU A 144 13.01 -5.68 -4.50
C GLU A 144 12.59 -4.60 -3.49
N LEU A 145 12.56 -4.95 -2.21
CA LEU A 145 12.29 -4.00 -1.13
C LEU A 145 13.40 -2.92 -1.07
N LEU A 146 14.66 -3.34 -1.14
CA LEU A 146 15.81 -2.42 -1.16
C LEU A 146 15.73 -1.45 -2.34
N ASP A 147 15.40 -1.96 -3.53
CA ASP A 147 15.23 -1.14 -4.73
C ASP A 147 14.12 -0.09 -4.56
N ALA A 148 12.97 -0.48 -4.01
CA ALA A 148 11.86 0.44 -3.73
C ALA A 148 12.24 1.53 -2.72
N CYS A 149 12.90 1.15 -1.63
CA CYS A 149 13.39 2.07 -0.61
C CYS A 149 14.38 3.09 -1.21
N LEU A 150 15.40 2.61 -1.94
CA LEU A 150 16.41 3.47 -2.53
C LEU A 150 15.83 4.42 -3.60
N ALA A 151 14.90 3.94 -4.43
CA ALA A 151 14.25 4.77 -5.43
C ALA A 151 13.44 5.91 -4.80
N CYS A 152 12.64 5.60 -3.76
CA CYS A 152 11.84 6.59 -3.05
C CYS A 152 12.72 7.64 -2.35
N HIS A 153 13.72 7.20 -1.59
CA HIS A 153 14.59 8.09 -0.84
C HIS A 153 15.40 9.02 -1.77
N ARG A 154 15.88 8.54 -2.92
CA ARG A 154 16.57 9.40 -3.90
C ARG A 154 15.66 10.49 -4.47
N ALA A 155 14.37 10.21 -4.63
CA ALA A 155 13.42 11.14 -5.23
C ALA A 155 12.87 12.17 -4.23
N PHE A 156 12.61 11.76 -2.99
CA PHE A 156 11.86 12.57 -2.01
C PHE A 156 12.65 12.94 -0.77
N LYS A 157 13.71 12.21 -0.41
CA LYS A 157 14.44 12.39 0.84
C LYS A 157 15.95 12.12 0.68
N PRO A 158 16.67 12.95 -0.09
CA PRO A 158 18.11 12.77 -0.33
C PRO A 158 18.97 13.06 0.91
N GLU A 159 18.43 13.79 1.89
CA GLU A 159 19.10 14.10 3.16
C GLU A 159 18.43 13.35 4.32
N ILE A 160 19.21 12.57 5.07
CA ILE A 160 18.80 11.82 6.26
C ILE A 160 19.83 12.05 7.38
N PRO A 161 19.43 12.14 8.68
CA PRO A 161 18.06 12.06 9.23
C PRO A 161 17.29 13.41 9.17
N SER A 162 15.96 13.36 9.33
CA SER A 162 15.06 14.53 9.36
C SER A 162 14.08 14.46 10.54
N GLU A 163 13.47 15.60 10.90
CA GLU A 163 12.44 15.74 11.96
C GLU A 163 12.81 15.27 13.37
N GLY A 164 14.09 14.97 13.63
CA GLY A 164 14.56 14.54 14.96
C GLY A 164 14.06 13.17 15.42
N VAL A 165 13.36 12.42 14.56
CA VAL A 165 12.99 11.03 14.80
C VAL A 165 14.08 10.16 14.17
N ILE A 166 14.77 9.40 15.01
CA ILE A 166 15.87 8.52 14.61
C ILE A 166 15.51 7.08 14.96
N HIS A 167 16.06 6.14 14.17
CA HIS A 167 16.00 4.72 14.50
C HIS A 167 16.60 4.51 15.90
N ASP A 168 15.85 3.85 16.79
CA ASP A 168 16.36 3.52 18.12
C ASP A 168 17.25 2.27 18.01
N PRO A 169 18.56 2.38 18.30
CA PRO A 169 19.49 1.26 18.18
C PRO A 169 19.20 0.11 19.17
N LEU A 170 18.28 0.30 20.12
CA LEU A 170 17.86 -0.74 21.06
C LEU A 170 16.64 -1.54 20.57
N TYR A 171 15.98 -1.12 19.49
CA TYR A 171 14.81 -1.83 18.96
C TYR A 171 15.17 -3.25 18.49
N ASP A 172 16.40 -3.43 17.99
CA ASP A 172 16.94 -4.74 17.55
C ASP A 172 17.32 -5.63 18.75
N GLN A 173 17.63 -5.03 19.91
CA GLN A 173 18.03 -5.78 21.10
C GLN A 173 16.86 -6.52 21.76
N LEU A 174 15.63 -6.08 21.54
CA LEU A 174 14.45 -6.70 22.16
C LEU A 174 14.16 -8.12 21.62
N TYR A 175 14.63 -8.47 20.42
CA TYR A 175 14.48 -9.83 19.87
C TYR A 175 15.72 -10.71 20.03
N HIS A 176 16.93 -10.14 20.14
CA HIS A 176 18.12 -10.93 20.52
C HIS A 176 18.04 -11.50 21.95
N LEU A 177 17.04 -11.12 22.76
CA LEU A 177 16.71 -11.79 24.02
C LEU A 177 16.15 -13.20 23.82
N PHE A 178 15.73 -13.55 22.60
CA PHE A 178 15.48 -14.92 22.16
C PHE A 178 16.61 -15.40 21.24
N GLN A 179 17.88 -15.14 21.61
CA GLN A 179 18.99 -15.96 21.10
C GLN A 179 18.55 -17.43 21.10
N ARG A 180 19.06 -18.24 20.17
CA ARG A 180 18.90 -19.71 20.14
C ARG A 180 19.50 -20.41 21.37
N GLU A 181 19.30 -19.87 22.57
CA GLU A 181 19.58 -20.44 23.86
C GLU A 181 18.60 -21.60 24.09
N GLY A 182 18.90 -22.73 23.48
CA GLY A 182 18.12 -23.95 23.65
C GLY A 182 18.35 -25.05 22.61
N ALA A 183 19.11 -24.79 21.53
CA ALA A 183 19.37 -25.78 20.48
C ALA A 183 20.85 -26.23 20.41
N LEU A 184 21.46 -26.51 21.57
CA LEU A 184 22.68 -27.31 21.70
C LEU A 184 22.42 -28.55 22.54
#